data_AF-A0A1Y1JT15-F1
#
_entry.id   AF-A0A1Y1JT15-F1
#
_cell.length_a   1.000
_cell.length_b   1.000
_cell.length_c   1.000
_cell.angle_alpha   90.00
_cell.angle_beta   90.00
_cell.angle_gamma   90.00
#
_symmetry.space_group_name_H-M   'P 1'
#
loop_
_entity.id
_entity.type
_entity.pdbx_description
1 polymer ?
#
loop_
_entity_poly.entity_id
_entity_poly.type
_entity_poly.pdbx_seq_one_letter_code
_entity_poly.pdbx_strand_id
1 'polypeptide(L)'
;MDKSDEFDFSGIYPQSKNLYDTFVWGRMGGKLLNDYSPVCSDFYTRIDAYSSYLFQRSCVPLGFYLDALNKNKASNSYYDVKPRCYYFFYKLNELVKRYGGNCGTPRNCYKKMRDKKSGTKRINVPTICEQFVNNIEGISDDIFNKIYNIEQLYIYLEKLKNIPDPSKYYNCGHGKNYVRICNEMLEKFTHNKNKSFDKLLKEFNHSYDRYKKIFTECDGTRKRNPPPPKPISVTVAQPTVETLRMTATEMQTRIEQDPGTGIGTGIFVSTFVSLIIIFIFYKV
;
A
#
# COMPACT_ATOMS: atom_id res chain seq x y z
N MET A 1 31.10 8.63 -7.63
CA MET A 1 29.66 8.96 -7.77
C MET A 1 28.87 7.89 -7.07
N ASP A 2 27.81 8.27 -6.35
CA ASP A 2 26.90 7.29 -5.74
C ASP A 2 26.06 6.63 -6.85
N LYS A 3 25.95 5.30 -6.86
CA LYS A 3 25.11 4.56 -7.84
C LYS A 3 23.65 5.05 -7.80
N SER A 4 23.20 5.53 -6.64
CA SER A 4 21.87 6.10 -6.50
C SER A 4 21.65 7.37 -7.31
N ASP A 5 22.71 8.15 -7.60
CA ASP A 5 22.61 9.38 -8.39
C ASP A 5 22.45 9.10 -9.90
N GLU A 6 22.84 7.90 -10.34
CA GLU A 6 22.80 7.47 -11.76
C GLU A 6 21.58 6.59 -12.09
N PHE A 7 20.87 6.07 -11.08
CA PHE A 7 19.72 5.20 -11.30
C PHE A 7 18.59 5.93 -12.04
N ASP A 8 18.04 5.33 -13.09
CA ASP A 8 16.95 5.92 -13.85
C ASP A 8 15.58 5.53 -13.28
N PHE A 9 14.92 6.49 -12.64
CA PHE A 9 13.57 6.37 -12.08
C PHE A 9 12.46 6.60 -13.10
N SER A 10 12.79 6.98 -14.34
CA SER A 10 11.81 7.31 -15.37
C SER A 10 10.92 6.11 -15.70
N GLY A 11 9.61 6.33 -15.80
CA GLY A 11 8.64 5.30 -16.19
C GLY A 11 8.33 4.25 -15.13
N ILE A 12 8.95 4.31 -13.94
CA ILE A 12 8.55 3.46 -12.81
C ILE A 12 7.17 3.91 -12.33
N TYR A 13 7.01 5.20 -12.00
CA TYR A 13 5.73 5.77 -11.56
C TYR A 13 5.17 6.77 -12.57
N PRO A 14 3.84 6.87 -12.66
CA PRO A 14 2.84 6.04 -11.98
C PRO A 14 2.57 4.71 -12.70
N GLN A 15 3.09 4.49 -13.91
CA GLN A 15 2.63 3.44 -14.82
C GLN A 15 2.88 2.02 -14.30
N SER A 16 4.06 1.74 -13.73
CA SER A 16 4.38 0.40 -13.21
C SER A 16 3.53 0.06 -12.00
N LYS A 17 3.32 1.04 -11.10
CA LYS A 17 2.42 0.92 -9.94
C LYS A 17 0.97 0.70 -10.39
N ASN A 18 0.46 1.52 -11.30
CA ASN A 18 -0.92 1.42 -11.77
C ASN A 18 -1.20 0.06 -12.39
N LEU A 19 -0.27 -0.48 -13.18
CA LEU A 19 -0.39 -1.82 -13.73
C LEU A 19 -0.40 -2.87 -12.61
N TYR A 20 0.49 -2.77 -11.64
CA TYR A 20 0.53 -3.70 -10.50
C TYR A 20 -0.77 -3.67 -9.69
N ASP A 21 -1.32 -2.48 -9.44
CA ASP A 21 -2.55 -2.29 -8.66
C ASP A 21 -3.80 -2.84 -9.36
N THR A 22 -3.74 -3.13 -10.67
CA THR A 22 -4.82 -3.87 -11.34
C THR A 22 -4.98 -5.29 -10.79
N PHE A 23 -3.93 -5.84 -10.18
CA PHE A 23 -3.87 -7.18 -9.62
C PHE A 23 -4.23 -7.16 -8.13
N VAL A 24 -5.51 -6.93 -7.82
CA VAL A 24 -6.05 -7.02 -6.46
C VAL A 24 -6.50 -8.45 -6.16
N TRP A 25 -6.01 -9.06 -5.08
CA TRP A 25 -6.30 -10.47 -4.71
C TRP A 25 -7.80 -10.82 -4.78
N GLY A 26 -8.69 -9.99 -4.24
CA GLY A 26 -10.13 -10.24 -4.24
C GLY A 26 -10.79 -10.21 -5.63
N ARG A 27 -10.08 -9.74 -6.66
CA ARG A 27 -10.51 -9.73 -8.06
C ARG A 27 -9.76 -10.76 -8.90
N MET A 28 -8.81 -11.48 -8.30
CA MET A 28 -8.10 -12.57 -8.97
C MET A 28 -8.92 -13.83 -8.94
N GLY A 29 -8.92 -14.55 -10.05
CA GLY A 29 -9.55 -15.84 -10.16
C GLY A 29 -9.05 -16.60 -11.38
N GLY A 30 -9.64 -17.77 -11.57
CA GLY A 30 -9.40 -18.59 -12.76
C GLY A 30 -8.01 -19.20 -12.82
N LYS A 31 -7.63 -19.59 -14.04
CA LYS A 31 -6.45 -20.41 -14.31
C LYS A 31 -5.16 -19.79 -13.77
N LEU A 32 -4.99 -18.47 -13.90
CA LEU A 32 -3.74 -17.81 -13.52
C LEU A 32 -3.50 -17.82 -12.00
N LEU A 33 -4.57 -17.74 -11.19
CA LEU A 33 -4.48 -17.88 -9.74
C LEU A 33 -4.05 -19.30 -9.35
N ASN A 34 -4.66 -20.30 -9.96
CA ASN A 34 -4.32 -21.71 -9.74
C ASN A 34 -2.89 -22.03 -10.21
N ASP A 35 -2.43 -21.36 -11.25
CA ASP A 35 -1.10 -21.53 -11.82
C ASP A 35 0.00 -20.91 -10.93
N TYR A 36 -0.23 -19.70 -10.39
CA TYR A 36 0.76 -19.00 -9.56
C TYR A 36 0.72 -19.38 -8.07
N SER A 37 -0.38 -19.91 -7.54
CA SER A 37 -0.43 -20.32 -6.12
C SER A 37 0.64 -21.39 -5.77
N PRO A 38 0.85 -22.45 -6.59
CA PRO A 38 1.95 -23.38 -6.39
C PRO A 38 3.34 -22.74 -6.53
N VAL A 39 3.52 -21.78 -7.44
CA VAL A 39 4.78 -21.01 -7.57
C VAL A 39 5.09 -20.29 -6.26
N CYS A 40 4.11 -19.61 -5.69
CA CYS A 40 4.26 -18.87 -4.45
C CYS A 40 4.46 -19.78 -3.23
N SER A 41 3.88 -20.99 -3.24
CA SER A 41 4.05 -21.97 -2.16
C SER A 41 5.48 -22.54 -2.14
N ASP A 42 5.96 -22.88 -3.33
CA ASP A 42 7.35 -23.26 -3.57
C ASP A 42 8.32 -22.15 -3.13
N PHE A 43 8.04 -20.92 -3.55
CA PHE A 43 8.90 -19.78 -3.25
C PHE A 43 8.94 -19.48 -1.75
N TYR A 44 7.78 -19.42 -1.09
CA TYR A 44 7.62 -19.29 0.37
C TYR A 44 8.55 -20.24 1.12
N THR A 45 8.49 -21.53 0.76
CA THR A 45 9.29 -22.58 1.41
C THR A 45 10.79 -22.39 1.19
N ARG A 46 11.21 -21.91 0.00
CA ARG A 46 12.64 -21.73 -0.33
C ARG A 46 13.29 -20.52 0.33
N ILE A 47 12.49 -19.53 0.69
CA ILE A 47 13.00 -18.33 1.37
C ILE A 47 12.76 -18.37 2.87
N ASP A 48 12.15 -19.43 3.40
CA ASP A 48 11.82 -19.57 4.82
C ASP A 48 11.00 -18.38 5.35
N ALA A 49 9.99 -17.98 4.59
CA ALA A 49 9.09 -16.90 4.99
C ALA A 49 8.08 -17.37 6.05
N TYR A 50 7.53 -16.43 6.83
CA TYR A 50 6.43 -16.72 7.76
C TYR A 50 5.06 -16.37 7.17
N SER A 51 4.00 -16.97 7.75
CA SER A 51 2.60 -16.75 7.38
C SER A 51 2.30 -17.04 5.90
N SER A 52 2.27 -18.33 5.55
CA SER A 52 1.96 -18.82 4.20
C SER A 52 0.73 -18.16 3.57
N TYR A 53 -0.37 -18.00 4.31
CA TYR A 53 -1.59 -17.36 3.80
C TYR A 53 -1.38 -15.89 3.38
N LEU A 54 -0.76 -15.07 4.24
CA LEU A 54 -0.53 -13.65 3.93
C LEU A 54 0.53 -13.49 2.84
N PHE A 55 1.55 -14.35 2.86
CA PHE A 55 2.55 -14.42 1.82
C PHE A 55 1.93 -14.69 0.45
N GLN A 56 1.06 -15.71 0.34
CA GLN A 56 0.34 -16.04 -0.89
C GLN A 56 -0.44 -14.85 -1.44
N ARG A 57 -1.18 -14.14 -0.58
CA ARG A 57 -1.95 -12.94 -0.96
C ARG A 57 -1.10 -11.81 -1.54
N SER A 58 0.19 -11.79 -1.19
CA SER A 58 1.14 -10.76 -1.65
C SER A 58 2.00 -11.25 -2.82
N CYS A 59 2.29 -12.54 -2.89
CA CYS A 59 3.13 -13.15 -3.91
C CYS A 59 2.39 -13.38 -5.23
N VAL A 60 1.14 -13.84 -5.22
CA VAL A 60 0.41 -14.10 -6.48
C VAL A 60 0.23 -12.83 -7.34
N PRO A 61 -0.09 -11.64 -6.78
CA PRO A 61 -0.08 -10.40 -7.55
C PRO A 61 1.24 -10.13 -8.28
N LEU A 62 2.38 -10.50 -7.70
CA LEU A 62 3.68 -10.38 -8.37
C LEU A 62 3.80 -11.34 -9.56
N GLY A 63 3.28 -12.55 -9.45
CA GLY A 63 3.19 -13.49 -10.55
C GLY A 63 2.33 -12.96 -11.70
N PHE A 64 1.15 -12.43 -11.38
CA PHE A 64 0.25 -11.80 -12.37
C PHE A 64 0.91 -10.61 -13.05
N TYR A 65 1.60 -9.78 -12.28
CA TYR A 65 2.35 -8.65 -12.80
C TYR A 65 3.40 -9.11 -13.84
N LEU A 66 4.23 -10.10 -13.50
CA LEU A 66 5.21 -10.67 -14.44
C LEU A 66 4.57 -11.25 -15.71
N ASP A 67 3.47 -11.98 -15.59
CA ASP A 67 2.73 -12.52 -16.72
C ASP A 67 2.23 -11.39 -17.65
N ALA A 68 1.70 -10.32 -17.08
CA ALA A 68 1.26 -9.15 -17.83
C ALA A 68 2.44 -8.44 -18.53
N LEU A 69 3.61 -8.32 -17.88
CA LEU A 69 4.82 -7.79 -18.53
C LEU A 69 5.21 -8.63 -19.75
N ASN A 70 5.19 -9.95 -19.59
CA ASN A 70 5.55 -10.88 -20.65
C ASN A 70 4.58 -10.78 -21.84
N LYS A 71 3.27 -10.75 -21.58
CA LYS A 71 2.23 -10.60 -22.61
C LYS A 71 2.32 -9.26 -23.34
N ASN A 72 2.48 -8.16 -22.60
CA ASN A 72 2.58 -6.83 -23.18
C ASN A 72 3.84 -6.65 -24.03
N LYS A 73 4.96 -7.26 -23.62
CA LYS A 73 6.17 -7.23 -24.44
C LYS A 73 6.00 -8.03 -25.74
N ALA A 74 5.30 -9.16 -25.69
CA ALA A 74 5.00 -9.96 -26.87
C ALA A 74 4.06 -9.24 -27.84
N SER A 75 3.13 -8.42 -27.34
CA SER A 75 2.16 -7.69 -28.16
C SER A 75 2.64 -6.31 -28.63
N ASN A 76 3.64 -5.71 -27.97
CA ASN A 76 4.14 -4.38 -28.29
C ASN A 76 5.67 -4.31 -28.19
N SER A 77 6.33 -4.19 -29.34
CA SER A 77 7.80 -4.07 -29.42
C SER A 77 8.34 -2.85 -28.67
N TYR A 78 7.60 -1.74 -28.66
CA TYR A 78 7.91 -0.49 -27.96
C TYR A 78 7.59 -0.53 -26.46
N TYR A 79 7.10 -1.66 -25.94
CA TYR A 79 6.84 -1.80 -24.52
C TYR A 79 8.14 -1.69 -23.72
N ASP A 80 8.26 -0.60 -22.97
CA ASP A 80 9.40 -0.35 -22.09
C ASP A 80 9.30 -1.20 -20.82
N VAL A 81 9.97 -2.34 -20.88
CA VAL A 81 9.92 -3.36 -19.83
C VAL A 81 10.91 -3.08 -18.70
N LYS A 82 11.93 -2.26 -18.92
CA LYS A 82 13.01 -1.99 -17.97
C LYS A 82 12.50 -1.38 -16.66
N PRO A 83 11.79 -0.22 -16.64
CA PRO A 83 11.31 0.37 -15.39
C PRO A 83 10.27 -0.51 -14.68
N ARG A 84 9.51 -1.30 -15.43
CA ARG A 84 8.54 -2.26 -14.90
C ARG A 84 9.21 -3.44 -14.20
N CYS A 85 10.31 -3.93 -14.76
CA CYS A 85 11.13 -4.92 -14.08
C CYS A 85 11.77 -4.35 -12.81
N TYR A 86 12.26 -3.10 -12.82
CA TYR A 86 12.72 -2.44 -11.59
C TYR A 86 11.64 -2.40 -10.51
N TYR A 87 10.40 -2.06 -10.89
CA TYR A 87 9.27 -2.11 -9.98
C TYR A 87 8.96 -3.53 -9.48
N PHE A 88 9.00 -4.54 -10.36
CA PHE A 88 8.85 -5.95 -9.97
C PHE A 88 9.88 -6.36 -8.90
N PHE A 89 11.16 -6.08 -9.12
CA PHE A 89 12.20 -6.46 -8.17
C PHE A 89 12.10 -5.69 -6.85
N TYR A 90 11.70 -4.42 -6.89
CA TYR A 90 11.35 -3.67 -5.68
C TYR A 90 10.24 -4.38 -4.90
N LYS A 91 9.14 -4.76 -5.54
CA LYS A 91 8.03 -5.47 -4.88
C LYS A 91 8.40 -6.89 -4.41
N LEU A 92 9.26 -7.59 -5.15
CA LEU A 92 9.78 -8.88 -4.73
C LEU A 92 10.62 -8.75 -3.45
N ASN A 93 11.48 -7.73 -3.38
CA ASN A 93 12.27 -7.46 -2.18
C ASN A 93 11.39 -7.02 -1.00
N GLU A 94 10.38 -6.18 -1.26
CA GLU A 94 9.37 -5.81 -0.26
C GLU A 94 8.64 -7.04 0.30
N LEU A 95 8.21 -7.96 -0.58
CA LEU A 95 7.57 -9.22 -0.19
C LEU A 95 8.48 -10.04 0.72
N VAL A 96 9.74 -10.26 0.32
CA VAL A 96 10.70 -11.06 1.08
C VAL A 96 10.95 -10.44 2.46
N LYS A 97 11.26 -9.14 2.52
CA LYS A 97 11.48 -8.40 3.78
C LYS A 97 10.24 -8.44 4.68
N ARG A 98 9.05 -8.23 4.13
CA ARG A 98 7.78 -8.19 4.87
C ARG A 98 7.44 -9.50 5.57
N TYR A 99 7.85 -10.64 5.01
CA TYR A 99 7.56 -11.96 5.56
C TYR A 99 8.80 -12.66 6.12
N GLY A 100 9.84 -11.89 6.47
CA GLY A 100 11.05 -12.40 7.14
C GLY A 100 11.87 -13.40 6.33
N GLY A 101 11.59 -13.54 5.04
CA GLY A 101 12.30 -14.50 4.20
C GLY A 101 13.70 -14.01 3.83
N ASN A 102 14.53 -14.91 3.32
CA ASN A 102 15.87 -14.57 2.85
C ASN A 102 16.24 -15.25 1.51
N CYS A 103 16.76 -14.43 0.61
CA CYS A 103 17.34 -14.87 -0.65
C CYS A 103 18.65 -14.15 -0.99
N GLY A 104 19.19 -13.31 -0.10
CA GLY A 104 20.42 -12.56 -0.33
C GLY A 104 20.23 -11.43 -1.35
N THR A 105 20.34 -11.75 -2.64
CA THR A 105 20.26 -10.76 -3.73
C THR A 105 18.93 -10.84 -4.47
N PRO A 106 18.47 -9.74 -5.11
CA PRO A 106 17.28 -9.77 -5.97
C PRO A 106 17.32 -10.85 -7.05
N ARG A 107 18.52 -11.14 -7.59
CA ARG A 107 18.75 -12.25 -8.54
C ARG A 107 18.39 -13.59 -7.94
N ASN A 108 18.92 -13.87 -6.76
CA ASN A 108 18.67 -15.12 -6.08
C ASN A 108 17.21 -15.26 -5.67
N CYS A 109 16.55 -14.17 -5.28
CA CYS A 109 15.11 -14.17 -5.00
C CYS A 109 14.30 -14.58 -6.22
N TYR A 110 14.57 -13.95 -7.36
CA TYR A 110 13.84 -14.25 -8.59
C TYR A 110 14.16 -15.64 -9.13
N LYS A 111 15.42 -16.10 -9.01
CA LYS A 111 15.81 -17.48 -9.30
C LYS A 111 15.02 -18.46 -8.44
N LYS A 112 15.02 -18.29 -7.11
CA LYS A 112 14.24 -19.12 -6.17
C LYS A 112 12.73 -19.12 -6.49
N MET A 113 12.17 -18.00 -6.94
CA MET A 113 10.76 -17.93 -7.37
C MET A 113 10.52 -18.77 -8.63
N ARG A 114 11.48 -18.80 -9.56
CA ARG A 114 11.40 -19.54 -10.82
C ARG A 114 11.67 -21.03 -10.66
N ASP A 115 12.62 -21.41 -9.80
CA ASP A 115 13.10 -22.78 -9.60
C ASP A 115 11.96 -23.79 -9.47
N LYS A 116 11.86 -24.77 -10.36
CA LYS A 116 10.77 -25.74 -10.38
C LYS A 116 11.25 -27.08 -9.86
N LYS A 117 10.61 -27.61 -8.80
CA LYS A 117 10.89 -28.98 -8.35
C LYS A 117 10.47 -29.96 -9.44
N SER A 118 11.31 -30.94 -9.74
CA SER A 118 10.98 -32.00 -10.71
C SER A 118 9.65 -32.67 -10.31
N GLY A 119 8.81 -32.96 -11.30
CA GLY A 119 7.49 -33.58 -11.09
C GLY A 119 6.37 -32.64 -10.61
N THR A 120 6.64 -31.37 -10.31
CA THR A 120 5.57 -30.43 -9.91
C THR A 120 4.77 -29.92 -11.11
N LYS A 121 3.43 -30.03 -11.05
CA LYS A 121 2.52 -29.43 -12.02
C LYS A 121 2.28 -27.96 -11.68
N ARG A 122 3.18 -27.09 -12.14
CA ARG A 122 2.99 -25.63 -12.10
C ARG A 122 3.58 -24.94 -13.33
N ILE A 123 3.13 -23.72 -13.59
CA ILE A 123 3.61 -22.91 -14.72
C ILE A 123 5.08 -22.56 -14.58
N ASN A 124 5.69 -22.28 -15.74
CA ASN A 124 7.00 -21.65 -15.80
C ASN A 124 6.82 -20.16 -15.56
N VAL A 125 7.56 -19.63 -14.59
CA VAL A 125 7.56 -18.20 -14.31
C VAL A 125 8.32 -17.49 -15.44
N PRO A 126 7.74 -16.43 -16.06
CA PRO A 126 8.38 -15.70 -17.16
C PRO A 126 9.79 -15.25 -16.82
N THR A 127 10.65 -15.15 -17.83
CA THR A 127 12.06 -14.74 -17.73
C THR A 127 12.29 -13.28 -18.12
N ILE A 128 11.21 -12.55 -18.40
CA ILE A 128 11.22 -11.22 -19.01
C ILE A 128 12.08 -10.19 -18.25
N CYS A 129 12.27 -10.38 -16.95
CA CYS A 129 13.05 -9.50 -16.10
C CYS A 129 14.50 -9.97 -15.81
N GLU A 130 14.93 -11.14 -16.30
CA GLU A 130 16.27 -11.67 -16.02
C GLU A 130 17.39 -10.73 -16.48
N GLN A 131 17.26 -10.16 -17.68
CA GLN A 131 18.29 -9.29 -18.26
C GLN A 131 18.52 -8.00 -17.46
N PHE A 132 17.54 -7.56 -16.66
CA PHE A 132 17.65 -6.34 -15.86
C PHE A 132 18.24 -6.59 -14.47
N VAL A 133 18.45 -7.85 -14.09
CA VAL A 133 18.84 -8.22 -12.74
C VAL A 133 20.24 -7.77 -12.36
N ASN A 134 21.18 -7.76 -13.31
CA ASN A 134 22.56 -7.31 -13.07
C ASN A 134 22.58 -5.83 -12.68
N ASN A 135 21.73 -5.03 -13.34
CA ASN A 135 21.55 -3.61 -13.04
C ASN A 135 20.87 -3.39 -11.67
N ILE A 136 20.27 -4.43 -11.10
CA ILE A 136 19.49 -4.39 -9.86
C ILE A 136 20.24 -4.96 -8.66
N GLU A 137 21.26 -5.78 -8.88
CA GLU A 137 22.24 -6.09 -7.84
C GLU A 137 22.95 -4.82 -7.32
N GLY A 138 22.87 -3.72 -8.06
CA GLY A 138 23.26 -2.38 -7.64
C GLY A 138 22.15 -1.49 -7.04
N ILE A 139 20.91 -1.97 -6.89
CA ILE A 139 19.88 -1.25 -6.11
C ILE A 139 20.32 -1.31 -4.65
N SER A 140 21.02 -0.27 -4.23
CA SER A 140 21.35 -0.05 -2.82
C SER A 140 20.06 0.09 -2.01
N ASP A 141 20.16 -0.09 -0.69
CA ASP A 141 19.04 0.22 0.20
C ASP A 141 18.55 1.66 0.01
N ASP A 142 19.40 2.59 -0.45
CA ASP A 142 19.01 3.95 -0.80
C ASP A 142 18.05 4.02 -2.01
N ILE A 143 18.35 3.33 -3.13
CA ILE A 143 17.43 3.29 -4.28
C ILE A 143 16.11 2.62 -3.86
N PHE A 144 16.18 1.55 -3.08
CA PHE A 144 14.98 0.90 -2.55
C PHE A 144 14.14 1.87 -1.69
N ASN A 145 14.78 2.61 -0.78
CA ASN A 145 14.12 3.59 0.06
C ASN A 145 13.52 4.74 -0.76
N LYS A 146 14.18 5.19 -1.83
CA LYS A 146 13.63 6.19 -2.76
C LYS A 146 12.36 5.68 -3.45
N ILE A 147 12.38 4.45 -3.99
CA ILE A 147 11.20 3.81 -4.60
C ILE A 147 10.08 3.63 -3.57
N TYR A 148 10.41 3.20 -2.35
CA TYR A 148 9.43 3.06 -1.27
C TYR A 148 8.77 4.39 -0.91
N ASN A 149 9.57 5.43 -0.67
CA ASN A 149 9.05 6.72 -0.28
C ASN A 149 8.20 7.37 -1.39
N ILE A 150 8.59 7.24 -2.67
CA ILE A 150 7.75 7.73 -3.76
C ILE A 150 6.46 6.92 -3.86
N GLU A 151 6.47 5.61 -3.61
CA GLU A 151 5.23 4.83 -3.55
C GLU A 151 4.27 5.35 -2.48
N GLN A 152 4.79 5.61 -1.27
CA GLN A 152 3.99 6.15 -0.17
C GLN A 152 3.40 7.51 -0.55
N LEU A 153 4.18 8.40 -1.18
CA LEU A 153 3.68 9.67 -1.70
C LEU A 153 2.50 9.47 -2.65
N TYR A 154 2.59 8.55 -3.62
CA TYR A 154 1.47 8.23 -4.51
C TYR A 154 0.28 7.62 -3.77
N ILE A 155 0.49 6.78 -2.76
CA ILE A 155 -0.60 6.24 -1.92
C ILE A 155 -1.34 7.37 -1.21
N TYR A 156 -0.64 8.33 -0.61
CA TYR A 156 -1.26 9.47 0.05
C TYR A 156 -1.93 10.43 -0.92
N LEU A 157 -1.37 10.61 -2.12
CA LEU A 157 -2.01 11.37 -3.19
C LEU A 157 -3.33 10.72 -3.61
N GLU A 158 -3.38 9.39 -3.78
CA GLU A 158 -4.63 8.69 -4.07
C GLU A 158 -5.63 8.79 -2.91
N LYS A 159 -5.17 8.75 -1.65
CA LYS A 159 -6.05 9.01 -0.50
C LYS A 159 -6.64 10.41 -0.54
N LEU A 160 -5.83 11.44 -0.85
CA LEU A 160 -6.29 12.82 -1.01
C LEU A 160 -7.34 12.95 -2.12
N LYS A 161 -7.11 12.31 -3.28
CA LYS A 161 -8.04 12.30 -4.41
C LYS A 161 -9.40 11.69 -4.05
N ASN A 162 -9.39 10.68 -3.20
CA ASN A 162 -10.58 9.91 -2.84
C ASN A 162 -11.30 10.41 -1.59
N ILE A 163 -10.83 11.50 -0.96
CA ILE A 163 -11.59 12.13 0.14
C ILE A 163 -12.87 12.75 -0.45
N PRO A 164 -14.06 12.32 0.00
CA PRO A 164 -15.30 12.93 -0.45
C PRO A 164 -15.43 14.34 0.15
N ASP A 165 -16.04 15.26 -0.59
CA ASP A 165 -16.43 16.61 -0.12
C ASP A 165 -15.45 17.25 0.91
N PRO A 166 -14.40 17.93 0.43
CA PRO A 166 -13.40 18.61 1.28
C PRO A 166 -13.97 19.66 2.24
N SER A 167 -15.22 20.12 2.03
CA SER A 167 -15.85 21.11 2.90
C SER A 167 -16.31 20.54 4.25
N LYS A 168 -16.49 19.21 4.34
CA LYS A 168 -16.86 18.55 5.60
C LYS A 168 -15.70 18.55 6.58
N TYR A 169 -15.95 18.96 7.82
CA TYR A 169 -14.92 19.08 8.88
C TYR A 169 -14.02 17.85 9.01
N TYR A 170 -14.61 16.65 9.09
CA TYR A 170 -13.87 15.39 9.22
C TYR A 170 -12.95 15.13 8.02
N ASN A 171 -13.48 15.30 6.81
CA ASN A 171 -12.77 15.09 5.55
C ASN A 171 -11.63 16.11 5.36
N CYS A 172 -11.88 17.38 5.72
CA CYS A 172 -10.86 18.42 5.78
C CYS A 172 -9.72 18.04 6.73
N GLY A 173 -10.04 17.57 7.94
CA GLY A 173 -9.04 17.09 8.91
C GLY A 173 -8.18 15.95 8.38
N HIS A 174 -8.79 14.95 7.74
CA HIS A 174 -8.05 13.86 7.09
C HIS A 174 -7.15 14.36 5.97
N GLY A 175 -7.66 15.24 5.11
CA GLY A 175 -6.90 15.83 4.03
C GLY A 175 -5.70 16.63 4.53
N LYS A 176 -5.88 17.46 5.56
CA LYS A 176 -4.78 18.18 6.22
C LYS A 176 -3.71 17.22 6.77
N ASN A 177 -4.11 16.11 7.39
CA ASN A 177 -3.16 15.13 7.89
C ASN A 177 -2.37 14.45 6.74
N TYR A 178 -3.02 14.07 5.64
CA TYR A 178 -2.31 13.52 4.49
C TYR A 178 -1.40 14.55 3.80
N VAL A 179 -1.83 15.81 3.71
CA VAL A 179 -0.98 16.91 3.23
C VAL A 179 0.27 17.06 4.09
N ARG A 180 0.13 17.03 5.43
CA ARG A 180 1.26 17.08 6.37
C ARG A 180 2.24 15.93 6.11
N ILE A 181 1.74 14.69 6.04
CA ILE A 181 2.58 13.51 5.78
C ILE A 181 3.32 13.64 4.44
N CYS A 182 2.65 14.08 3.37
CA CYS A 182 3.32 14.30 2.09
C CYS A 182 4.43 15.34 2.19
N ASN A 183 4.22 16.48 2.86
CA ASN A 183 5.25 17.51 3.03
C ASN A 183 6.47 16.95 3.79
N GLU A 184 6.26 16.26 4.91
CA GLU A 184 7.33 15.62 5.71
C GLU A 184 8.14 14.60 4.90
N MET A 185 7.48 13.89 3.97
CA MET A 185 8.17 12.96 3.08
C MET A 185 8.94 13.67 1.96
N LEU A 186 8.38 14.75 1.40
CA LEU A 186 9.04 15.56 0.36
C LEU A 186 10.29 16.25 0.88
N GLU A 187 10.31 16.68 2.14
CA GLU A 187 11.48 17.31 2.77
C GLU A 187 12.73 16.41 2.75
N LYS A 188 12.53 15.09 2.81
CA LYS A 188 13.62 14.09 2.74
C LYS A 188 14.35 14.09 1.40
N PHE A 189 13.79 14.72 0.36
CA PHE A 189 14.33 14.74 -0.99
C PHE A 189 14.93 16.08 -1.41
N THR A 190 14.96 17.07 -0.52
CA THR A 190 15.48 18.42 -0.77
C THR A 190 16.93 18.46 -1.27
N HIS A 191 17.72 17.43 -0.96
CA HIS A 191 19.13 17.31 -1.37
C HIS A 191 19.39 16.17 -2.37
N ASN A 192 18.37 15.63 -3.02
CA ASN A 192 18.56 14.57 -4.01
C ASN A 192 19.22 15.12 -5.29
N LYS A 193 20.32 14.48 -5.72
CA LYS A 193 21.08 14.87 -6.92
C LYS A 193 20.67 14.09 -8.18
N ASN A 194 19.87 13.03 -8.03
CA ASN A 194 19.42 12.22 -9.16
C ASN A 194 18.41 12.98 -10.03
N LYS A 195 18.77 13.26 -11.28
CA LYS A 195 17.96 14.04 -12.23
C LYS A 195 16.64 13.36 -12.61
N SER A 196 16.64 12.04 -12.79
CA SER A 196 15.43 11.30 -13.15
C SER A 196 14.43 11.26 -11.99
N PHE A 197 14.95 11.17 -10.75
CA PHE A 197 14.14 11.26 -9.53
C PHE A 197 13.58 12.67 -9.32
N ASP A 198 14.38 13.72 -9.54
CA ASP A 198 13.90 15.12 -9.47
C ASP A 198 12.78 15.37 -10.48
N LYS A 199 12.91 14.85 -11.71
CA LYS A 199 11.84 14.90 -12.71
C LYS A 199 10.57 14.21 -12.21
N LEU A 200 10.70 13.01 -11.64
CA LEU A 200 9.56 12.27 -11.08
C LEU A 200 8.88 13.05 -9.94
N LEU A 201 9.65 13.69 -9.06
CA LEU A 201 9.11 14.53 -7.98
C LEU A 201 8.38 15.76 -8.52
N LYS A 202 8.86 16.38 -9.60
CA LYS A 202 8.16 17.49 -10.26
C LYS A 202 6.80 17.06 -10.82
N GLU A 203 6.74 15.90 -11.47
CA GLU A 203 5.49 15.32 -11.98
C GLU A 203 4.51 14.99 -10.84
N PHE A 204 5.02 14.45 -9.73
CA PHE A 204 4.23 14.24 -8.51
C PHE A 204 3.69 15.55 -7.94
N ASN A 205 4.56 16.56 -7.75
CA ASN A 205 4.20 17.86 -7.18
C ASN A 205 3.12 18.56 -7.99
N HIS A 206 3.20 18.52 -9.32
CA HIS A 206 2.16 19.08 -10.18
C HIS A 206 0.76 18.51 -9.87
N SER A 207 0.67 17.20 -9.63
CA SER A 207 -0.59 16.55 -9.24
C SER A 207 -0.98 16.87 -7.79
N TYR A 208 0.00 16.91 -6.90
CA TYR A 208 -0.19 17.11 -5.46
C TYR A 208 -0.63 18.54 -5.11
N ASP A 209 -0.05 19.57 -5.75
CA ASP A 209 -0.31 20.98 -5.46
C ASP A 209 -1.78 21.35 -5.56
N ARG A 210 -2.50 20.75 -6.54
CA ARG A 210 -3.95 20.89 -6.66
C ARG A 210 -4.67 20.47 -5.39
N TYR A 211 -4.36 19.30 -4.84
CA TYR A 211 -5.03 18.77 -3.65
C TYR A 211 -4.51 19.44 -2.37
N LYS A 212 -3.21 19.74 -2.31
CA LYS A 212 -2.62 20.52 -1.22
C LYS A 212 -3.35 21.83 -1.02
N LYS A 213 -3.61 22.58 -2.10
CA LYS A 213 -4.36 23.84 -2.04
C LYS A 213 -5.75 23.65 -1.43
N ILE A 214 -6.53 22.70 -1.96
CA ILE A 214 -7.89 22.39 -1.50
C ILE A 214 -7.93 22.14 0.02
N PHE A 215 -7.00 21.33 0.54
CA PHE A 215 -7.00 20.96 1.95
C PHE A 215 -6.25 21.94 2.87
N THR A 216 -5.43 22.84 2.31
CA THR A 216 -4.84 23.94 3.09
C THR A 216 -5.88 25.04 3.34
N GLU A 217 -6.72 25.31 2.34
CA GLU A 217 -7.79 26.31 2.37
C GLU A 217 -9.10 25.79 2.99
N CYS A 218 -9.18 24.51 3.36
CA CYS A 218 -10.39 23.99 3.99
C CYS A 218 -10.49 24.51 5.43
N ASP A 219 -11.53 25.31 5.70
CA ASP A 219 -11.71 25.94 7.02
C ASP A 219 -12.31 25.00 8.05
N GLY A 220 -12.84 23.85 7.63
CA GLY A 220 -13.45 22.87 8.54
C GLY A 220 -14.57 23.44 9.40
N THR A 221 -15.00 24.68 9.17
CA THR A 221 -16.02 25.31 9.99
C THR A 221 -17.26 24.45 9.87
N ARG A 222 -17.69 23.84 10.99
CA ARG A 222 -19.08 23.44 11.14
C ARG A 222 -19.85 24.70 10.78
N LYS A 223 -20.48 24.74 9.60
CA LYS A 223 -21.68 25.54 9.43
C LYS A 223 -22.62 24.97 10.49
N ARG A 224 -22.53 25.50 11.70
CA ARG A 224 -23.56 25.31 12.71
C ARG A 224 -24.76 25.89 12.00
N ASN A 225 -25.64 25.02 11.50
CA ASN A 225 -26.97 25.49 11.18
C ASN A 225 -27.41 26.28 12.41
N PRO A 226 -27.80 27.56 12.25
CA PRO A 226 -28.29 28.33 13.38
C PRO A 226 -29.30 27.43 14.10
N PRO A 227 -29.22 27.34 15.45
CA PRO A 227 -30.12 26.47 16.20
C PRO A 227 -31.54 26.74 15.69
N PRO A 228 -32.31 25.69 15.33
CA PRO A 228 -33.66 25.88 14.84
C PRO A 228 -34.38 26.82 15.81
N PRO A 229 -35.12 27.82 15.31
CA PRO A 229 -35.80 28.78 16.17
C PRO A 229 -36.55 28.00 17.24
N LYS A 230 -36.27 28.31 18.51
CA LYS A 230 -36.88 27.61 19.64
C LYS A 230 -38.39 27.56 19.37
N PRO A 231 -39.02 26.37 19.31
CA PRO A 231 -40.46 26.31 19.18
C PRO A 231 -41.04 27.12 20.33
N ILE A 232 -41.91 28.10 20.00
CA ILE A 232 -42.66 28.85 21.00
C ILE A 232 -43.47 27.80 21.76
N SER A 233 -43.05 27.52 22.98
CA SER A 233 -43.77 26.63 23.89
C SER A 233 -45.09 27.33 24.23
N VAL A 234 -46.12 27.04 23.45
CA VAL A 234 -47.49 27.30 23.87
C VAL A 234 -47.76 26.26 24.97
N THR A 235 -47.76 26.73 26.21
CA THR A 235 -48.14 25.94 27.39
C THR A 235 -49.62 25.59 27.26
N VAL A 236 -49.92 24.49 26.58
CA VAL A 236 -51.24 23.85 26.66
C VAL A 236 -51.19 22.93 27.87
N ALA A 237 -51.89 23.32 28.93
CA ALA A 237 -52.11 22.47 30.09
C ALA A 237 -52.88 21.22 29.63
N GLN A 238 -52.24 20.05 29.68
CA GLN A 238 -52.92 18.78 29.50
C GLN A 238 -53.07 18.05 30.83
N PRO A 239 -54.22 17.36 31.04
CA PRO A 239 -54.48 16.62 32.27
C PRO A 239 -53.72 15.30 32.29
N THR A 240 -53.23 14.94 33.48
CA THR A 240 -52.71 13.63 33.83
C THR A 240 -53.80 12.57 33.74
N VAL A 241 -53.62 11.57 32.87
CA VAL A 241 -54.31 10.29 32.95
C VAL A 241 -53.27 9.19 33.02
N GLU A 242 -53.25 8.57 34.19
CA GLU A 242 -52.47 7.40 34.56
C GLU A 242 -53.11 6.13 33.98
N THR A 243 -52.30 5.08 33.85
CA THR A 243 -52.66 3.66 33.59
C THR A 243 -52.78 3.23 32.12
N LEU A 244 -51.83 2.42 31.62
CA LEU A 244 -51.96 0.96 31.56
C LEU A 244 -50.71 0.29 30.96
N ARG A 245 -50.29 -0.80 31.60
CA ARG A 245 -49.36 -1.82 31.08
C ARG A 245 -49.87 -2.41 29.75
N MET A 246 -48.98 -2.77 28.83
CA MET A 246 -48.73 -4.18 28.48
C MET A 246 -47.61 -4.36 27.44
N THR A 247 -46.96 -5.52 27.61
CA THR A 247 -45.90 -6.20 26.88
C THR A 247 -46.15 -6.34 25.37
N ALA A 248 -45.12 -6.16 24.55
CA ALA A 248 -44.92 -6.94 23.32
C ALA A 248 -43.46 -6.85 22.84
N THR A 249 -42.85 -8.02 22.78
CA THR A 249 -41.55 -8.34 22.20
C THR A 249 -41.67 -8.34 20.68
N GLU A 250 -40.82 -7.62 19.96
CA GLU A 250 -40.56 -7.93 18.54
C GLU A 250 -39.07 -7.89 18.21
N MET A 251 -38.65 -8.99 17.60
CA MET A 251 -37.34 -9.23 17.01
C MET A 251 -37.05 -8.21 15.90
N GLN A 252 -35.85 -7.63 15.91
CA GLN A 252 -35.23 -7.14 14.69
C GLN A 252 -33.84 -7.73 14.54
N THR A 253 -33.77 -8.72 13.65
CA THR A 253 -32.56 -9.21 13.00
C THR A 253 -32.11 -8.20 11.95
N ARG A 254 -30.94 -7.60 12.14
CA ARG A 254 -29.97 -7.25 11.09
C ARG A 254 -28.85 -6.41 11.70
N ILE A 255 -27.68 -7.02 11.85
CA ILE A 255 -26.41 -6.30 11.76
C ILE A 255 -25.55 -7.08 10.79
N GLU A 256 -25.43 -6.53 9.58
CA GLU A 256 -24.31 -6.80 8.68
C GLU A 256 -23.02 -6.48 9.43
N GLN A 257 -22.26 -7.52 9.76
CA GLN A 257 -20.86 -7.36 10.13
C GLN A 257 -20.05 -7.21 8.84
N ASP A 258 -19.69 -5.97 8.55
CA ASP A 258 -18.64 -5.63 7.61
C ASP A 258 -17.30 -5.68 8.37
N PRO A 259 -16.41 -6.67 8.16
CA PRO A 259 -15.14 -6.72 8.87
C PRO A 259 -14.16 -5.78 8.17
N GLY A 260 -14.30 -4.48 8.47
CA GLY A 260 -13.29 -3.48 8.21
C GLY A 260 -11.99 -3.86 8.91
N THR A 261 -11.08 -4.49 8.17
CA THR A 261 -9.78 -4.94 8.67
C THR A 261 -8.85 -3.75 8.84
N GLY A 262 -9.03 -3.00 9.92
CA GLY A 262 -8.06 -2.02 10.40
C GLY A 262 -6.88 -2.74 11.02
N ILE A 263 -5.79 -2.92 10.27
CA ILE A 263 -4.52 -3.38 10.82
C ILE A 263 -3.95 -2.23 11.66
N GLY A 264 -4.23 -2.28 12.95
CA GLY A 264 -3.57 -1.47 13.96
C GLY A 264 -2.08 -1.79 14.00
N THR A 265 -1.28 -0.90 13.42
CA THR A 265 0.17 -0.84 13.65
C THR A 265 0.38 -0.22 15.03
N GLY A 266 0.41 -1.05 16.07
CA GLY A 266 0.47 -0.55 17.45
C GLY A 266 1.02 -1.49 18.50
N ILE A 267 1.70 -2.58 18.13
CA ILE A 267 2.26 -3.55 19.10
C ILE A 267 3.66 -4.04 18.70
N PHE A 268 4.56 -3.13 18.30
CA PHE A 268 5.98 -3.50 18.10
C PHE A 268 6.98 -2.67 18.93
N VAL A 269 6.50 -1.76 19.79
CA VAL A 269 7.39 -0.96 20.67
C VAL A 269 7.57 -1.61 22.05
N SER A 270 6.74 -2.59 22.43
CA SER A 270 6.78 -3.18 23.78
C SER A 270 7.93 -4.17 24.01
N THR A 271 8.32 -4.96 23.00
CA THR A 271 9.34 -6.02 23.18
C THR A 271 10.75 -5.49 23.40
N PHE A 272 11.09 -4.33 22.81
CA PHE A 272 12.42 -3.72 22.98
C PHE A 272 12.63 -3.14 24.38
N VAL A 273 11.58 -2.59 25.01
CA VAL A 273 11.66 -2.06 26.38
C VAL A 273 11.90 -3.19 27.39
N SER A 274 11.24 -4.34 27.22
CA SER A 274 11.45 -5.51 28.08
C SER A 274 12.88 -6.06 28.02
N LEU A 275 13.51 -6.06 26.84
CA LEU A 275 14.90 -6.53 26.69
C LEU A 275 15.92 -5.59 27.35
N ILE A 276 15.70 -4.27 27.29
CA ILE A 276 16.56 -3.30 27.97
C ILE A 276 16.47 -3.45 29.48
N ILE A 277 15.25 -3.66 30.02
CA ILE A 277 15.05 -3.89 31.46
C ILE A 277 15.78 -5.16 31.92
N ILE A 278 15.68 -6.26 31.17
CA ILE A 278 16.40 -7.51 31.49
C ILE A 278 17.91 -7.30 31.49
N PHE A 279 18.46 -6.57 30.52
CA PHE A 279 19.91 -6.26 30.46
C PHE A 279 20.39 -5.41 31.64
N ILE A 280 19.57 -4.49 32.13
CA ILE A 280 19.90 -3.67 33.31
C ILE A 280 19.91 -4.55 34.58
N PHE A 281 18.94 -5.44 34.74
CA PHE A 281 18.87 -6.32 35.91
C PHE A 281 19.91 -7.45 35.91
N TYR A 282 20.44 -7.86 34.75
CA TYR A 282 21.46 -8.91 34.68
C TYR A 282 22.89 -8.42 34.96
N LYS A 283 23.10 -7.11 35.11
CA LYS A 283 24.44 -6.50 35.30
C LYS A 283 24.70 -6.02 36.74
N VAL A 284 23.80 -6.32 37.67
CA VAL A 284 23.95 -6.11 39.12
C VAL A 284 24.13 -7.47 39.78
#